data_AF-A0A151UGX9-F1
#
_entry.id   AF-A0A151UGX9-F1
#
_cell.length_a   1.000
_cell.length_b   1.000
_cell.length_c   1.000
_cell.angle_alpha   90.00
_cell.angle_beta   90.00
_cell.angle_gamma   90.00
#
_symmetry.space_group_name_H-M   'P 1'
#
loop_
_entity.id
_entity.type
_entity.pdbx_description
1 polymer ?
#
loop_
_entity_poly.entity_id
_entity_poly.type
_entity_poly.pdbx_seq_one_letter_code
_entity_poly.pdbx_strand_id
1 'polypeptide(L)'
;SLDLNYPSFIAFFNANAPSNDSRVTWEFQRTLTNVGEGQPIYTASVTHIEGFNMSVIPNKLVFKAKNDKLSYKFRIEGPSIESFGYITWTDMKHVVRSPIIVTAL
;
A
#
# COMPACT_ATOMS: atom_id res chain seq x y z
N SER A 1 12.55 6.11 -12.38
CA SER A 1 11.52 5.29 -11.69
C SER A 1 10.54 6.23 -11.02
N LEU A 2 9.23 6.03 -11.19
CA LEU A 2 8.17 6.85 -10.55
C LEU A 2 7.81 6.34 -9.14
N ASP A 3 8.46 5.27 -8.67
CA ASP A 3 8.17 4.63 -7.38
C ASP A 3 8.96 5.29 -6.24
N LEU A 4 8.46 6.44 -5.78
CA LEU A 4 9.02 7.16 -4.63
C LEU A 4 8.61 6.49 -3.32
N ASN A 5 9.52 6.47 -2.33
CA ASN A 5 9.18 6.05 -0.96
C ASN A 5 8.31 7.09 -0.24
N TYR A 6 7.09 7.28 -0.72
CA TYR A 6 6.16 8.31 -0.29
C TYR A 6 5.07 7.73 0.61
N PRO A 7 4.59 8.46 1.64
CA PRO A 7 3.66 7.94 2.64
C PRO A 7 2.21 7.78 2.15
N SER A 8 1.98 7.78 0.83
CA SER A 8 0.69 7.58 0.18
C SER A 8 0.84 6.83 -1.15
N PHE A 9 -0.30 6.38 -1.66
CA PHE A 9 -0.40 5.65 -2.92
C PHE A 9 -1.46 6.31 -3.79
N ILE A 10 -1.13 6.51 -5.06
CA ILE A 10 -2.07 6.95 -6.07
C ILE A 10 -2.01 5.99 -7.25
N ALA A 11 -3.16 5.44 -7.61
CA ALA A 11 -3.35 4.56 -8.74
C ALA A 11 -4.27 5.22 -9.77
N PHE A 12 -3.74 5.40 -10.96
CA PHE A 12 -4.43 6.00 -12.09
C PHE A 12 -4.91 4.92 -13.08
N PHE A 13 -6.00 5.18 -13.78
CA PHE A 13 -6.39 4.39 -14.93
C PHE A 13 -6.73 5.31 -16.10
N ASN A 14 -6.52 4.83 -17.32
CA ASN A 14 -6.88 5.58 -18.51
C ASN A 14 -8.37 5.40 -18.79
N ALA A 15 -9.17 6.45 -18.61
CA ALA A 15 -10.61 6.42 -18.86
C ALA A 15 -10.97 6.14 -20.32
N ASN A 16 -10.04 6.39 -21.25
CA ASN A 16 -10.23 6.20 -22.69
C ASN A 16 -9.73 4.83 -23.20
N ALA A 17 -9.26 3.95 -22.32
CA ALA A 17 -8.86 2.60 -22.73
C ALA A 17 -10.10 1.81 -23.20
N PRO A 18 -10.05 1.11 -24.34
CA PRO A 18 -11.19 0.37 -24.87
C PRO A 18 -11.73 -0.60 -23.81
N SER A 19 -12.98 -0.39 -23.44
CA SER A 19 -13.70 -1.12 -22.41
C SER A 19 -13.93 -2.56 -22.88
N ASN A 20 -13.12 -3.47 -22.36
CA ASN A 20 -13.48 -4.88 -22.17
C ASN A 20 -12.48 -5.47 -21.17
N ASP A 21 -12.89 -5.58 -19.91
CA ASP A 21 -12.28 -6.49 -18.93
C ASP A 21 -10.81 -6.21 -18.50
N SER A 22 -10.28 -5.02 -18.74
CA SER A 22 -8.90 -4.67 -18.38
C SER A 22 -8.77 -4.29 -16.90
N ARG A 23 -8.53 -5.31 -16.05
CA ARG A 23 -8.11 -5.09 -14.65
C ARG A 23 -6.76 -4.38 -14.65
N VAL A 24 -6.70 -3.19 -14.06
CA VAL A 24 -5.45 -2.42 -13.98
C VAL A 24 -4.68 -2.90 -12.77
N THR A 25 -3.39 -3.22 -12.96
CA THR A 25 -2.49 -3.62 -11.88
C THR A 25 -1.48 -2.52 -11.59
N TRP A 26 -1.36 -2.15 -10.32
CA TRP A 26 -0.37 -1.22 -9.80
C TRP A 26 0.48 -1.93 -8.75
N GLU A 27 1.80 -1.78 -8.83
CA GLU A 27 2.74 -2.26 -7.82
C GLU A 27 3.59 -1.10 -7.32
N PHE A 28 3.73 -1.01 -6.00
CA PHE A 28 4.50 0.01 -5.31
C PHE A 28 5.47 -0.65 -4.34
N GLN A 29 6.70 -0.15 -4.26
CA GLN A 29 7.64 -0.54 -3.23
C GLN A 29 7.80 0.58 -2.21
N ARG A 30 7.71 0.23 -0.93
CA ARG A 30 7.95 1.16 0.17
C ARG A 30 8.96 0.57 1.13
N THR A 31 9.70 1.45 1.79
CA THR A 31 10.66 1.12 2.83
C THR A 31 10.29 1.89 4.09
N LEU A 32 9.95 1.15 5.14
CA LEU A 32 9.71 1.72 6.46
C LEU A 32 11.01 1.70 7.26
N THR A 33 11.23 2.75 8.03
CA THR A 33 12.33 2.83 9.01
C THR A 33 11.71 2.82 10.40
N ASN A 34 12.16 1.93 11.28
CA ASN A 34 11.78 2.02 12.70
C ASN A 34 12.45 3.23 13.33
N VAL A 35 11.67 4.20 13.81
CA VAL A 35 12.20 5.40 14.48
C VAL A 35 12.10 5.32 16.01
N GLY A 36 11.39 4.32 16.53
CA GLY A 36 11.26 4.07 17.96
C GLY A 36 12.33 3.13 18.49
N GLU A 37 12.47 3.10 19.82
CA GLU A 37 13.30 2.10 20.49
C GLU A 37 12.62 0.72 20.50
N GLY A 38 13.42 -0.34 20.65
CA GLY A 38 12.92 -1.72 20.75
C GLY A 38 12.79 -2.45 19.41
N GLN A 39 12.03 -3.55 19.42
CA GLN A 39 11.91 -4.53 18.34
C GLN A 39 10.45 -4.73 17.93
N PRO A 40 9.75 -3.68 17.45
CA PRO A 40 8.32 -3.78 17.17
C PRO A 40 8.05 -4.70 15.99
N ILE A 41 6.92 -5.41 16.07
CA ILE A 41 6.40 -6.26 14.99
C ILE A 41 5.13 -5.62 14.47
N TYR A 42 5.17 -5.15 13.23
CA TYR A 42 4.03 -4.54 12.57
C TYR A 42 3.33 -5.56 11.67
N THR A 43 2.00 -5.59 11.72
CA THR A 43 1.15 -6.34 10.78
C THR A 43 0.36 -5.38 9.92
N ALA A 44 0.31 -5.63 8.61
CA ALA A 44 -0.42 -4.84 7.65
C ALA A 44 -1.88 -5.27 7.54
N SER A 45 -2.74 -4.29 7.31
CA SER A 45 -4.12 -4.45 6.85
C SER A 45 -4.41 -3.42 5.76
N VAL A 46 -5.38 -3.71 4.90
CA VAL A 46 -5.83 -2.83 3.83
C VAL A 46 -7.33 -2.64 3.93
N THR A 47 -7.82 -1.45 3.60
CA THR A 47 -9.27 -1.20 3.46
C THR A 47 -9.85 -2.14 2.42
N HIS A 48 -10.90 -2.88 2.77
CA HIS A 48 -11.63 -3.69 1.80
C HIS A 48 -12.48 -2.78 0.91
N ILE A 49 -12.34 -2.92 -0.42
CA ILE A 49 -13.11 -2.18 -1.42
C ILE A 49 -13.61 -3.20 -2.43
N GLU A 50 -14.92 -3.24 -2.64
CA GLU A 50 -15.56 -4.21 -3.54
C GLU A 50 -15.00 -4.10 -4.96
N GLY A 51 -14.70 -5.23 -5.59
CA GLY A 51 -14.09 -5.31 -6.92
C GLY A 51 -12.57 -5.13 -6.97
N PHE A 52 -11.95 -4.62 -5.89
CA PHE A 52 -10.49 -4.48 -5.79
C PHE A 52 -9.85 -5.63 -5.03
N ASN A 53 -8.78 -6.17 -5.61
CA ASN A 53 -7.86 -7.08 -4.95
C ASN A 53 -6.60 -6.29 -4.56
N MET A 54 -6.39 -6.14 -3.26
CA MET A 54 -5.27 -5.38 -2.70
C MET A 54 -4.44 -6.28 -1.79
N SER A 55 -3.12 -6.29 -1.96
CA SER A 55 -2.23 -7.14 -1.19
C SER A 55 -0.93 -6.46 -0.80
N VAL A 56 -0.41 -6.84 0.38
CA VAL A 56 0.84 -6.33 0.96
C VAL A 56 1.76 -7.51 1.23
N ILE A 57 2.99 -7.48 0.69
CA ILE A 57 3.96 -8.56 0.80
C ILE A 57 5.36 -8.02 1.18
N PRO A 58 5.96 -8.47 2.30
CA PRO A 58 5.34 -9.27 3.35
C PRO A 58 4.26 -8.46 4.10
N ASN A 59 3.26 -9.13 4.68
CA ASN A 59 2.24 -8.47 5.51
C ASN A 59 2.65 -8.34 6.99
N LYS A 60 3.85 -8.81 7.35
CA LYS A 60 4.43 -8.69 8.69
C LYS A 60 5.88 -8.20 8.57
N LEU A 61 6.22 -7.18 9.34
CA LEU A 61 7.57 -6.61 9.41
C LEU A 61 8.10 -6.73 10.84
N VAL A 62 9.29 -7.29 10.97
CA VAL A 62 9.93 -7.57 12.28
C VAL A 62 11.21 -6.75 12.36
N PHE A 63 11.13 -5.57 12.98
CA PHE A 63 12.31 -4.72 13.21
C PHE A 63 13.13 -5.26 14.38
N LYS A 64 14.46 -5.16 14.31
CA LYS A 64 15.41 -5.65 15.32
C LYS A 64 15.98 -4.53 16.19
N ALA A 65 15.99 -3.30 15.69
CA ALA A 65 16.46 -2.14 16.41
C ALA A 65 15.86 -0.84 15.84
N LYS A 66 16.16 0.27 16.50
CA LYS A 66 15.96 1.61 15.96
C LYS A 66 16.82 1.81 14.71
N ASN A 67 16.27 2.53 13.74
CA ASN A 67 16.81 2.81 12.42
C ASN A 67 16.86 1.62 11.45
N ASP A 68 16.40 0.44 11.86
CA ASP A 68 16.23 -0.69 10.94
C ASP A 68 15.25 -0.33 9.83
N LYS A 69 15.57 -0.79 8.63
CA LYS A 69 14.80 -0.55 7.42
C LYS A 69 14.30 -1.87 6.87
N LEU A 70 13.00 -1.95 6.61
CA LEU A 70 12.38 -3.10 5.96
C LEU A 70 11.48 -2.61 4.84
N SER A 71 11.51 -3.33 3.73
CA SER A 71 10.71 -3.02 2.55
C SER A 71 9.51 -3.96 2.40
N TYR A 72 8.45 -3.43 1.81
CA TYR A 72 7.29 -4.20 1.38
C TYR A 72 6.83 -3.76 0.01
N LYS A 73 6.09 -4.65 -0.66
CA LYS A 73 5.38 -4.39 -1.89
C LYS A 73 3.90 -4.27 -1.60
N PHE A 74 3.27 -3.29 -2.23
CA PHE A 74 1.82 -3.13 -2.24
C PHE A 74 1.32 -3.27 -3.66
N ARG A 75 0.34 -4.15 -3.87
CA ARG A 75 -0.29 -4.40 -5.17
C ARG A 75 -1.78 -4.04 -5.10
N ILE A 76 -2.25 -3.32 -6.11
CA ILE A 76 -3.66 -3.02 -6.34
C ILE A 76 -4.04 -3.62 -7.69
N GLU A 77 -5.13 -4.38 -7.73
CA GLU A 77 -5.70 -4.91 -8.95
C GLU A 77 -7.22 -4.76 -8.92
N GLY A 78 -7.81 -3.99 -9.82
CA GLY A 78 -9.24 -3.71 -9.75
C GLY A 78 -9.80 -2.98 -10.97
N PRO A 79 -11.10 -2.64 -10.90
CA PRO A 79 -11.77 -1.92 -11.96
C PRO A 79 -11.29 -0.46 -12.04
N SER A 80 -11.59 0.15 -13.17
CA SER A 80 -11.36 1.58 -13.44
C SER A 80 -12.47 2.43 -12.80
N ILE A 81 -12.61 2.35 -11.47
CA ILE A 81 -13.61 3.09 -10.68
C ILE A 81 -12.88 3.87 -9.60
N GLU A 82 -13.27 5.13 -9.38
CA GLU A 82 -12.69 5.94 -8.32
C GLU A 82 -12.93 5.31 -6.95
N SER A 83 -11.90 5.27 -6.11
CA SER A 83 -11.96 4.61 -4.82
C SER A 83 -10.92 5.16 -3.86
N PHE A 84 -11.23 5.04 -2.57
CA PHE A 84 -10.38 5.53 -1.49
C PHE A 84 -10.24 4.48 -0.40
N GLY A 85 -9.03 4.39 0.16
CA GLY A 85 -8.75 3.45 1.24
C GLY A 85 -7.42 3.74 1.89
N TYR A 86 -6.94 2.77 2.68
CA TYR A 86 -5.70 2.90 3.42
C TYR A 86 -4.96 1.56 3.51
N ILE A 87 -3.63 1.64 3.54
CA ILE A 87 -2.80 0.62 4.18
C ILE A 87 -2.59 1.06 5.63
N THR A 88 -2.75 0.12 6.56
CA THR A 88 -2.49 0.35 7.98
C THR A 88 -1.52 -0.69 8.50
N TRP A 89 -0.41 -0.23 9.08
CA TRP A 89 0.51 -1.04 9.85
C TRP A 89 0.27 -0.81 11.34
N THR A 90 0.14 -1.88 12.13
CA THR A 90 0.01 -1.77 13.59
C THR A 90 0.86 -2.80 14.32
N ASP A 91 1.43 -2.38 15.45
CA ASP A 91 2.09 -3.22 16.46
C ASP A 91 1.28 -3.28 17.78
N MET A 92 -0.03 -3.00 17.71
CA MET A 92 -0.99 -2.79 18.82
C MET A 92 -0.82 -1.49 19.62
N LYS A 93 0.33 -0.82 19.57
CA LYS A 93 0.58 0.45 20.27
C LYS A 93 0.58 1.65 19.33
N HIS A 94 1.15 1.46 18.15
CA HIS A 94 1.29 2.43 17.08
C HIS A 94 0.42 2.02 15.89
N VAL A 95 -0.05 3.02 15.17
CA VAL A 95 -0.83 2.86 13.93
C VAL A 95 -0.21 3.78 12.89
N VAL A 96 0.39 3.19 11.85
CA VAL A 96 0.97 3.92 10.72
C VAL A 96 0.04 3.72 9.52
N ARG A 97 -0.59 4.81 9.08
CA ARG A 97 -1.63 4.79 8.05
C ARG A 97 -1.17 5.55 6.81
N SER A 98 -1.29 4.92 5.64
CA SER A 98 -0.99 5.52 4.34
C SER A 98 -2.25 5.53 3.48
N PRO A 99 -2.72 6.70 2.99
CA PRO A 99 -3.89 6.77 2.14
C PRO A 99 -3.62 6.20 0.75
N ILE A 100 -4.66 5.61 0.17
CA ILE A 100 -4.72 5.07 -1.18
C ILE A 100 -5.82 5.83 -1.92
N ILE A 101 -5.48 6.37 -3.09
CA ILE A 101 -6.44 6.94 -4.05
C ILE A 101 -6.37 6.11 -5.33
N VAL A 102 -7.51 5.66 -5.83
CA VAL A 102 -7.69 5.15 -7.18
C VAL A 102 -8.52 6.17 -7.95
N THR A 103 -8.04 6.66 -9.09
CA THR A 103 -8.72 7.70 -9.88
C THR A 103 -8.37 7.60 -11.37
N ALA A 104 -9.07 8.36 -12.20
CA ALA A 104 -8.81 8.45 -13.64
C ALA A 104 -7.84 9.60 -13.96
N LEU A 105 -7.14 9.49 -15.09
CA LEU A 105 -6.49 10.63 -15.77
C LEU A 105 -7.33 11.10 -16.95
#